data_AF-A0A8T6VNJ6-F1
#
_entry.id   AF-A0A8T6VNJ6-F1
#
_cell.length_a   1.000
_cell.length_b   1.000
_cell.length_c   1.000
_cell.angle_alpha   90.00
_cell.angle_beta   90.00
_cell.angle_gamma   90.00
#
_symmetry.space_group_name_H-M   'P 1'
#
loop_
_entity.id
_entity.type
_entity.pdbx_description
1 polymer ?
#
loop_
_entity_poly.entity_id
_entity_poly.type
_entity_poly.pdbx_seq_one_letter_code
_entity_poly.pdbx_strand_id
1 'polypeptide(L)'
;VNAIVDRLGDADAKAIFTVDAQVRRRKTVPMKSVADKVAERIPSLSHMVVLKLTGTPVDMKEGRDHWWNELITHQADSAKTEITDAETPMMIIYTSGTTGLAKGAVHTHCGFPIKSAQDMAFGTDLHAGEIIYWMTDMGWMMGPWLVFGALILG
;
A
#
# COMPACT_ATOMS: atom_id res chain seq x y z
N VAL A 1 13.47 9.13 0.37
CA VAL A 1 13.49 9.25 -1.10
C VAL A 1 14.21 8.08 -1.73
N ASN A 2 15.54 7.91 -1.60
CA ASN A 2 16.30 6.81 -2.24
C ASN A 2 15.67 5.44 -2.05
N ALA A 3 15.35 5.08 -0.79
CA ALA A 3 14.69 3.82 -0.47
C ALA A 3 13.37 3.59 -1.23
N ILE A 4 12.59 4.64 -1.51
CA ILE A 4 11.35 4.52 -2.28
C ILE A 4 11.68 4.40 -3.77
N VAL A 5 12.67 5.17 -4.25
CA VAL A 5 13.13 5.13 -5.64
C VAL A 5 13.59 3.72 -6.02
N ASP A 6 14.43 3.11 -5.20
CA ASP A 6 14.97 1.78 -5.47
C ASP A 6 13.85 0.73 -5.55
N ARG A 7 12.87 0.81 -4.65
CA ARG A 7 11.75 -0.15 -4.59
C ARG A 7 10.76 0.02 -5.74
N LEU A 8 10.31 1.25 -5.99
CA LEU A 8 9.35 1.52 -7.06
C LEU A 8 9.98 1.37 -8.44
N GLY A 9 11.27 1.68 -8.58
CA GLY A 9 12.03 1.45 -9.80
C GLY A 9 12.23 -0.03 -10.10
N ASP A 10 12.57 -0.84 -9.09
CA ASP A 10 12.68 -2.30 -9.21
C ASP A 10 11.35 -2.97 -9.61
N ALA A 11 10.23 -2.49 -9.06
CA ALA A 11 8.89 -2.95 -9.41
C ALA A 11 8.33 -2.39 -10.74
N ASP A 12 9.07 -1.52 -11.44
CA ASP A 12 8.60 -0.75 -12.61
C ASP A 12 7.22 -0.08 -12.39
N ALA A 13 7.04 0.52 -11.21
CA ALA A 13 5.75 1.06 -10.79
C ALA A 13 5.28 2.23 -11.67
N LYS A 14 4.01 2.19 -12.10
CA LYS A 14 3.40 3.24 -12.94
C LYS A 14 2.61 4.28 -12.15
N ALA A 15 2.15 3.92 -10.96
CA ALA A 15 1.36 4.79 -10.10
C ALA A 15 1.85 4.73 -8.64
N ILE A 16 1.65 5.83 -7.90
CA ILE A 16 1.85 5.88 -6.44
C ILE A 16 0.64 6.50 -5.76
N PHE A 17 0.23 5.93 -4.64
CA PHE A 17 -0.76 6.51 -3.73
C PHE A 17 -0.03 7.20 -2.58
N THR A 18 -0.41 8.43 -2.27
CA THR A 18 0.17 9.21 -1.18
C THR A 18 -0.89 10.12 -0.55
N VAL A 19 -0.49 10.86 0.49
CA VAL A 19 -1.30 11.91 1.10
C VAL A 19 -0.58 13.26 0.96
N ASP A 20 -1.30 14.36 1.17
CA ASP A 20 -0.70 15.70 1.27
C ASP A 20 0.42 15.74 2.34
N ALA A 21 0.07 15.41 3.58
CA ALA A 21 1.00 15.18 4.67
C ALA A 21 0.41 14.19 5.69
N GLN A 22 1.24 13.69 6.60
CA GLN A 22 0.79 12.91 7.75
C GLN A 22 1.35 13.50 9.04
N VAL A 23 0.64 13.32 10.15
CA VAL A 23 1.14 13.71 11.48
C VAL A 23 1.60 12.46 12.21
N ARG A 24 2.90 12.36 12.48
CA ARG A 24 3.48 11.27 13.24
C ARG A 24 4.29 11.81 14.41
N ARG A 25 3.96 11.37 15.64
CA ARG A 25 4.59 11.86 16.88
C ARG A 25 4.57 13.39 16.97
N ARG A 26 3.41 13.99 16.67
CA ARG A 26 3.18 15.46 16.64
C ARG A 26 4.04 16.23 15.64
N LYS A 27 4.71 15.55 14.70
CA LYS A 27 5.48 16.16 13.63
C LYS A 27 4.76 15.95 12.30
N THR A 28 4.66 17.00 11.51
CA THR A 28 4.18 16.92 10.14
C THR A 28 5.26 16.31 9.26
N VAL A 29 4.90 15.26 8.53
CA VAL A 29 5.74 14.60 7.53
C VAL A 29 5.15 14.92 6.14
N PRO A 30 5.87 15.66 5.28
CA PRO A 30 5.35 16.15 4.01
C PRO A 30 5.39 15.05 2.93
N MET A 31 4.36 14.19 2.92
CA MET A 31 4.31 12.98 2.10
C MET A 31 4.29 13.29 0.60
N LYS A 32 3.50 14.27 0.16
CA LYS A 32 3.42 14.65 -1.26
C LYS A 32 4.76 15.16 -1.81
N SER A 33 5.43 16.06 -1.08
CA SER A 33 6.76 16.57 -1.48
C SER A 33 7.81 15.46 -1.58
N VAL A 34 7.75 14.45 -0.70
CA VAL A 34 8.62 13.27 -0.81
C VAL A 34 8.28 12.45 -2.07
N ALA A 35 7.00 12.25 -2.39
CA ALA A 35 6.56 11.55 -3.59
C ALA A 35 6.96 12.29 -4.88
N ASP A 36 6.95 13.63 -4.87
CA ASP A 36 7.40 14.44 -6.02
C ASP A 36 8.87 14.17 -6.37
N LYS A 37 9.74 14.17 -5.34
CA LYS A 37 11.17 13.87 -5.49
C LYS A 37 11.43 12.43 -5.95
N VAL A 38 10.51 11.51 -5.68
CA VAL A 38 10.58 10.12 -6.15
C VAL A 38 10.21 10.06 -7.64
N ALA A 39 9.10 10.71 -8.02
CA ALA A 39 8.62 10.71 -9.41
C ALA A 39 9.62 11.36 -10.38
N GLU A 40 10.40 12.35 -9.94
CA GLU A 40 11.49 12.94 -10.75
C GLU A 40 12.61 11.95 -11.11
N ARG A 41 12.68 10.81 -10.41
CA ARG A 41 13.73 9.80 -10.56
C ARG A 41 13.23 8.48 -11.11
N ILE A 42 11.92 8.32 -11.31
CA ILE A 42 11.30 7.13 -11.88
C ILE A 42 10.46 7.57 -13.07
N PRO A 43 11.00 7.54 -14.30
CA PRO A 43 10.27 7.96 -15.49
C PRO A 43 9.00 7.16 -15.76
N SER A 44 8.92 5.91 -15.29
CA SER A 44 7.73 5.08 -15.41
C SER A 44 6.58 5.50 -14.50
N LEU A 45 6.84 6.30 -13.46
CA LEU A 45 5.84 6.74 -12.47
C LEU A 45 5.01 7.90 -13.03
N SER A 46 4.05 7.59 -13.90
CA SER A 46 3.23 8.56 -14.63
C SER A 46 1.99 9.03 -13.88
N HIS A 47 1.58 8.34 -12.81
CA HIS A 47 0.39 8.71 -12.03
C HIS A 47 0.69 8.84 -10.54
N MET A 48 0.13 9.86 -9.91
CA MET A 48 0.18 10.06 -8.47
C MET A 48 -1.21 10.38 -7.94
N VAL A 49 -1.77 9.47 -7.14
CA VAL A 49 -3.05 9.67 -6.48
C VAL A 49 -2.81 10.22 -5.09
N VAL A 50 -3.37 11.39 -4.80
CA VAL A 50 -3.15 12.13 -3.56
C VAL A 50 -4.45 12.21 -2.78
N LEU A 51 -4.46 11.67 -1.56
CA LEU A 51 -5.55 11.87 -0.62
C LEU A 51 -5.26 13.11 0.24
N LYS A 52 -6.21 14.04 0.33
CA LYS A 52 -6.13 15.20 1.23
C LYS A 52 -6.40 14.75 2.66
N LEU A 53 -5.35 14.52 3.44
CA LEU A 53 -5.44 14.01 4.81
C LEU A 53 -5.37 15.14 5.85
N THR A 54 -4.42 16.07 5.72
CA THR A 54 -4.22 17.14 6.71
C THR A 54 -4.70 18.51 6.22
N GLY A 55 -4.99 18.64 4.92
CA GLY A 55 -5.25 19.92 4.28
C GLY A 55 -4.01 20.79 4.10
N THR A 56 -2.82 20.21 4.22
CA THR A 56 -1.57 20.94 4.00
C THR A 56 -1.48 21.34 2.53
N PRO A 57 -1.19 22.61 2.21
CA PRO A 57 -1.00 23.03 0.83
C PRO A 57 0.14 22.24 0.18
N VAL A 58 -0.13 21.68 -1.00
CA VAL A 58 0.82 20.90 -1.78
C VAL A 58 0.68 21.25 -3.25
N ASP A 59 1.81 21.21 -3.97
CA ASP A 59 1.81 21.42 -5.41
C ASP A 59 1.29 20.17 -6.13
N MET A 60 0.36 20.35 -7.05
CA MET A 60 -0.19 19.30 -7.90
C MET A 60 0.24 19.55 -9.34
N LYS A 61 0.88 18.56 -9.98
CA LYS A 61 1.30 18.63 -11.38
C LYS A 61 0.18 18.13 -12.30
N GLU A 62 -0.31 19.01 -13.17
CA GLU A 62 -1.32 18.67 -14.18
C GLU A 62 -0.86 17.48 -15.04
N GLY A 63 -1.79 16.57 -15.35
CA GLY A 63 -1.53 15.36 -16.13
C GLY A 63 -0.88 14.19 -15.38
N ARG A 64 -0.25 14.43 -14.22
CA ARG A 64 0.39 13.37 -13.40
C ARG A 64 -0.31 13.15 -12.06
N ASP A 65 -0.68 14.24 -11.38
CA ASP A 65 -1.22 14.19 -10.02
C ASP A 65 -2.75 14.29 -10.04
N HIS A 66 -3.41 13.45 -9.24
CA HIS A 66 -4.86 13.34 -9.18
C HIS A 66 -5.32 13.36 -7.73
N TRP A 67 -6.33 14.17 -7.41
CA TRP A 67 -6.96 14.11 -6.10
C TRP A 67 -7.84 12.86 -5.98
N TRP A 68 -7.64 12.10 -4.91
CA TRP A 68 -8.41 10.88 -4.62
C TRP A 68 -9.92 11.14 -4.67
N ASN A 69 -10.39 12.19 -3.98
CA ASN A 69 -11.82 12.53 -3.91
C ASN A 69 -12.42 12.85 -5.27
N GLU A 70 -11.68 13.51 -6.16
CA GLU A 70 -12.15 13.80 -7.52
C GLU A 70 -12.27 12.53 -8.36
N LEU A 71 -11.34 11.58 -8.20
CA LEU A 71 -11.39 10.30 -8.89
C LEU A 71 -12.57 9.44 -8.43
N ILE A 72 -12.80 9.32 -7.11
CA ILE A 72 -13.79 8.38 -6.58
C ILE A 72 -15.22 8.89 -6.60
N THR A 73 -15.45 10.21 -6.59
CA THR A 73 -16.81 10.81 -6.52
C THR A 73 -17.71 10.36 -7.68
N HIS A 74 -17.12 10.05 -8.83
CA HIS A 74 -17.85 9.66 -10.03
C HIS A 74 -17.86 8.14 -10.27
N GLN A 75 -17.31 7.34 -9.36
CA GLN A 75 -17.26 5.89 -9.49
C GLN A 75 -18.46 5.22 -8.82
N ALA A 76 -18.78 4.01 -9.26
CA ALA A 76 -19.77 3.17 -8.59
C ALA A 76 -19.22 2.62 -7.26
N ASP A 77 -20.11 2.42 -6.28
CA ASP A 77 -19.77 1.81 -4.98
C ASP A 77 -19.45 0.32 -5.07
N SER A 78 -19.67 -0.29 -6.24
CA SER A 78 -19.38 -1.69 -6.50
C SER A 78 -18.72 -1.87 -7.86
N ALA A 79 -17.72 -2.74 -7.91
CA ALA A 79 -17.10 -3.20 -9.15
C ALA A 79 -17.01 -4.73 -9.13
N LYS A 80 -16.99 -5.34 -10.32
CA LYS A 80 -16.65 -6.76 -10.44
C LYS A 80 -15.18 -6.94 -10.09
N THR A 81 -14.86 -8.00 -9.35
CA THR A 81 -13.48 -8.39 -9.11
C THR A 81 -12.92 -9.10 -10.33
N GLU A 82 -11.65 -8.85 -10.64
CA GLU A 82 -10.94 -9.62 -11.67
C GLU A 82 -10.72 -11.06 -11.22
N ILE A 83 -10.84 -12.00 -12.16
CA ILE A 83 -10.57 -13.42 -11.93
C ILE A 83 -9.08 -13.66 -12.16
N THR A 84 -8.38 -14.10 -11.12
CA THR A 84 -6.93 -14.33 -11.14
C THR A 84 -6.61 -15.79 -10.87
N ASP A 85 -5.50 -16.29 -11.42
CA ASP A 85 -4.97 -17.60 -11.03
C ASP A 85 -4.43 -17.58 -9.60
N ALA A 86 -4.36 -18.74 -8.96
CA ALA A 86 -3.87 -18.87 -7.59
C ALA A 86 -2.44 -18.31 -7.40
N GLU A 87 -1.60 -18.49 -8.41
CA GLU A 87 -0.19 -18.09 -8.42
C GLU A 87 0.07 -16.71 -9.07
N THR A 88 -0.99 -16.00 -9.48
CA THR A 88 -0.82 -14.62 -9.95
C THR A 88 -0.23 -13.77 -8.83
N PRO A 89 0.79 -12.90 -9.10
CA PRO A 89 1.30 -11.97 -8.11
C PRO A 89 0.22 -10.99 -7.64
N MET A 90 0.04 -10.88 -6.33
CA MET A 90 -0.93 -9.99 -5.68
C MET A 90 -0.24 -8.82 -4.99
N MET A 91 0.92 -9.06 -4.36
CA MET A 91 1.62 -8.05 -3.57
C MET A 91 3.13 -8.28 -3.64
N ILE A 92 3.88 -7.17 -3.71
CA ILE A 92 5.33 -7.17 -3.49
C ILE A 92 5.60 -6.38 -2.21
N ILE A 93 6.29 -6.98 -1.25
CA ILE A 93 6.73 -6.31 -0.03
C ILE A 93 8.24 -6.36 0.10
N TYR A 94 8.86 -5.18 0.15
CA TYR A 94 10.31 -5.06 0.17
C TYR A 94 10.87 -5.21 1.58
N THR A 95 11.84 -6.11 1.73
CA THR A 95 12.55 -6.34 2.99
C THR A 95 13.98 -5.83 2.91
N SER A 96 14.52 -5.36 4.04
CA SER A 96 15.94 -5.00 4.13
C SER A 96 16.78 -6.26 4.18
N GLY A 97 17.53 -6.54 3.10
CA GLY A 97 18.58 -7.56 3.13
C GLY A 97 19.74 -7.11 4.02
N THR A 98 20.49 -8.07 4.58
CA THR A 98 21.73 -7.80 5.31
C THR A 98 22.88 -7.40 4.39
N THR A 99 22.76 -7.66 3.09
CA THR A 99 23.73 -7.30 2.05
C THR A 99 22.99 -6.86 0.78
N GLY A 100 23.34 -5.68 0.25
CA GLY A 100 22.89 -5.21 -1.07
C GLY A 100 21.54 -4.48 -1.12
N LEU A 101 20.92 -4.49 -2.31
CA LEU A 101 19.63 -3.86 -2.60
C LEU A 101 18.49 -4.55 -1.83
N ALA A 102 17.40 -3.79 -1.58
CA ALA A 102 16.21 -4.34 -0.95
C ALA A 102 15.60 -5.45 -1.82
N LYS A 103 15.11 -6.53 -1.19
CA LYS A 103 14.53 -7.67 -1.90
C LYS A 103 13.01 -7.57 -1.89
N GLY A 104 12.39 -7.57 -3.07
CA GLY A 104 10.93 -7.63 -3.22
C GLY A 104 10.42 -9.05 -3.01
N ALA A 105 9.83 -9.33 -1.84
CA ALA A 105 9.16 -10.60 -1.61
C ALA A 105 7.80 -10.59 -2.32
N VAL A 106 7.56 -11.55 -3.19
CA VAL A 106 6.32 -11.68 -3.97
C VAL A 106 5.34 -12.59 -3.26
N HIS A 107 4.11 -12.14 -3.11
CA HIS A 107 2.98 -12.89 -2.58
C HIS A 107 1.91 -13.06 -3.65
N THR A 108 1.32 -14.25 -3.70
CA THR A 108 0.32 -14.62 -4.71
C THR A 108 -1.10 -14.56 -4.18
N HIS A 109 -2.08 -14.56 -5.09
CA HIS A 109 -3.49 -14.38 -4.79
C HIS A 109 -4.10 -15.47 -3.88
N CYS A 110 -3.62 -16.71 -3.96
CA CYS A 110 -4.13 -17.79 -3.11
C CYS A 110 -3.32 -17.93 -1.81
N GLY A 111 -1.99 -17.96 -1.92
CA GLY A 111 -1.13 -18.34 -0.81
C GLY A 111 -1.20 -17.39 0.38
N PHE A 112 -1.02 -16.09 0.16
CA PHE A 112 -0.93 -15.12 1.25
C PHE A 112 -2.26 -14.91 2.00
N PRO A 113 -3.40 -14.69 1.32
CA PRO A 113 -4.67 -14.47 2.01
C PRO A 113 -5.12 -15.69 2.83
N ILE A 114 -5.03 -16.90 2.25
CA ILE A 114 -5.43 -18.14 2.95
C ILE A 114 -4.52 -18.41 4.14
N LYS A 115 -3.20 -18.24 3.98
CA LYS A 115 -2.27 -18.44 5.09
C LYS A 115 -2.52 -17.43 6.22
N SER A 116 -2.81 -16.17 5.88
CA SER A 116 -3.14 -15.14 6.86
C SER A 116 -4.42 -15.50 7.63
N ALA A 117 -5.47 -15.98 6.96
CA ALA A 117 -6.70 -16.43 7.60
C ALA A 117 -6.47 -17.66 8.50
N GLN A 118 -5.66 -18.62 8.05
CA GLN A 118 -5.25 -19.77 8.86
C GLN A 118 -4.53 -19.34 10.14
N ASP A 119 -3.59 -18.39 10.03
CA ASP A 119 -2.86 -17.87 11.19
C ASP A 119 -3.76 -17.17 12.20
N MET A 120 -4.77 -16.42 11.72
CA MET A 120 -5.76 -15.81 12.61
C MET A 120 -6.62 -16.86 13.31
N ALA A 121 -7.16 -17.81 12.55
CA ALA A 121 -8.05 -18.83 13.08
C ALA A 121 -7.37 -19.74 14.10
N PHE A 122 -6.13 -20.19 13.82
CA PHE A 122 -5.47 -21.19 14.67
C PHE A 122 -4.37 -20.62 15.56
N GLY A 123 -3.72 -19.53 15.13
CA GLY A 123 -2.64 -18.89 15.89
C GLY A 123 -3.14 -17.86 16.89
N THR A 124 -4.27 -17.21 16.60
CA THR A 124 -4.88 -16.21 17.49
C THR A 124 -6.25 -16.62 18.03
N ASP A 125 -6.81 -17.73 17.55
CA ASP A 125 -8.17 -18.19 17.89
C ASP A 125 -9.24 -17.12 17.61
N LEU A 126 -9.09 -16.41 16.49
CA LEU A 126 -10.03 -15.36 16.08
C LEU A 126 -11.25 -15.98 15.37
N HIS A 127 -12.45 -15.61 15.82
CA HIS A 127 -13.72 -16.04 15.24
C HIS A 127 -14.48 -14.88 14.56
N ALA A 128 -15.46 -15.23 13.73
CA ALA A 128 -16.29 -14.26 13.03
C ALA A 128 -17.01 -13.32 14.01
N GLY A 129 -17.01 -12.02 13.71
CA GLY A 129 -17.57 -10.97 14.56
C GLY A 129 -16.71 -10.58 15.77
N GLU A 130 -15.56 -11.22 15.99
CA GLU A 130 -14.60 -10.81 17.02
C GLU A 130 -13.66 -9.71 16.53
N ILE A 131 -13.03 -9.02 17.48
CA ILE A 131 -12.14 -7.89 17.19
C ILE A 131 -10.71 -8.29 17.52
N ILE A 132 -9.86 -8.30 16.50
CA ILE A 132 -8.41 -8.34 16.69
C ILE A 132 -7.82 -6.94 16.63
N TYR A 133 -6.96 -6.64 17.60
CA TYR A 133 -6.17 -5.41 17.60
C TYR A 133 -4.69 -5.72 17.71
N TRP A 134 -3.97 -5.52 16.60
CA TRP A 134 -2.53 -5.71 16.52
C TRP A 134 -1.85 -4.40 16.12
N MET A 135 -0.98 -3.88 16.99
CA MET A 135 -0.24 -2.64 16.72
C MET A 135 0.85 -2.86 15.66
N THR A 136 0.58 -2.45 14.42
CA THR A 136 1.50 -2.57 13.28
C THR A 136 1.30 -1.44 12.26
N ASP A 137 2.10 -1.42 11.20
CA ASP A 137 2.04 -0.49 10.07
C ASP A 137 1.89 -1.28 8.74
N MET A 138 1.25 -0.69 7.74
CA MET A 138 0.97 -1.31 6.43
C MET A 138 2.22 -1.57 5.57
N GLY A 139 3.33 -0.90 5.86
CA GLY A 139 4.62 -1.11 5.21
C GLY A 139 5.40 -2.32 5.72
N TRP A 140 4.91 -3.01 6.76
CA TRP A 140 5.45 -4.26 7.27
C TRP A 140 4.47 -5.40 7.04
N MET A 141 4.99 -6.63 6.93
CA MET A 141 4.19 -7.85 6.63
C MET A 141 2.95 -7.99 7.52
N MET A 142 3.09 -7.64 8.80
CA MET A 142 2.02 -7.78 9.78
C MET A 142 0.80 -6.90 9.47
N GLY A 143 0.96 -5.79 8.74
CA GLY A 143 -0.15 -4.93 8.33
C GLY A 143 -1.10 -5.62 7.34
N PRO A 144 -0.63 -6.00 6.13
CA PRO A 144 -1.44 -6.78 5.20
C PRO A 144 -1.93 -8.11 5.81
N TRP A 145 -1.09 -8.80 6.59
CA TRP A 145 -1.47 -10.04 7.27
C TRP A 145 -2.68 -9.83 8.20
N LEU A 146 -2.69 -8.73 8.98
CA LEU A 146 -3.82 -8.37 9.84
C LEU A 146 -5.10 -8.13 9.02
N VAL A 147 -5.00 -7.34 7.95
CA VAL A 147 -6.14 -6.98 7.10
C VAL A 147 -6.73 -8.21 6.41
N PHE A 148 -5.90 -8.98 5.70
CA PHE A 148 -6.38 -10.17 4.99
C PHE A 148 -6.87 -11.25 5.97
N GLY A 149 -6.09 -11.52 7.02
CA GLY A 149 -6.43 -12.57 7.97
C GLY A 149 -7.75 -12.30 8.69
N ALA A 150 -7.97 -11.08 9.19
CA ALA A 150 -9.20 -10.74 9.90
C ALA A 150 -10.41 -10.68 8.96
N LEU A 151 -10.31 -9.98 7.83
CA LEU A 151 -11.46 -9.75 6.95
C LEU A 151 -11.94 -11.01 6.20
N ILE A 152 -11.08 -12.01 6.02
CA ILE A 152 -11.48 -13.29 5.40
C ILE A 152 -12.30 -14.15 6.36
N LEU A 153 -12.05 -14.06 7.67
CA LEU A 153 -12.79 -14.84 8.67
C LEU A 153 -14.19 -14.28 8.98
N GLY A 154 -14.45 -13.02 8.62
CA GLY A 154 -15.71 -12.32 8.88
C GLY A 154 -15.77 -11.76 10.29
#